data_AF-A0A2X1QC18-F1
#
_entry.id   AF-A0A2X1QC18-F1
#
_cell.length_a   1.000
_cell.length_b   1.000
_cell.length_c   1.000
_cell.angle_alpha   90.00
_cell.angle_beta   90.00
_cell.angle_gamma   90.00
#
_symmetry.space_group_name_H-M   'P 1'
#
loop_
_entity.id
_entity.type
_entity.pdbx_description
1 polymer ?
#
loop_
_entity_poly.entity_id
_entity_poly.type
_entity_poly.pdbx_seq_one_letter_code
_entity_poly.pdbx_strand_id
1 'polypeptide(L)'
;MLLWAASMTVSFIANRHLVAIAQQQVQQASAGKQPLAVRLHALSALQKTLSQLEYRSQHGAPWYLRAGLSQNDDLLAALFPRYGEMSQPLLRDAAAHHLEEQLTAFVQLPPDSPLREKMTKTAYGQLKQYLMLTRPEKMDAAWFATTLMQDWPQRSGIADAVWQGSGPSLLAFYAASLASHPQWRLPVDDGLVSQVRTRLIRQLGQRNSESTLYQKMLAQVANQYADMRLADMTADTDASRLFSTDEVVPGMFTRQAWEQAVQPAIEKVVAERRDEMDWVLSDTKQTAAQSTSPEALRARLAERYFADFSGAWLDFLNSLRWQRAATLSDAIDQLTLMADVRQSPLVALMNTLSVQGRTGQTGEAIADSLVKSARQLFNRDNSPVIDQRSGARGPLDATFGPVLALLDNRDGGTPTSRLSLQTFLTRVTQVRLRLQQVTNATDPQAMTRLLAQTVFQGKAVDLTETRDYGSLVAAGLGQEWSGFGQTLFVRPMEQAWQQVLTPAAESLNAPVAQRSGGGLE
;
A
#
# COMPACT_ATOMS: atom_id res chain seq x y z
N MET A 1 -54.58 -42.10 -34.45
CA MET A 1 -53.98 -43.38 -33.99
C MET A 1 -52.64 -43.69 -34.66
N LEU A 2 -52.54 -43.76 -36.00
CA LEU A 2 -51.28 -44.09 -36.69
C LEU A 2 -50.12 -43.11 -36.42
N LEU A 3 -50.36 -41.80 -36.42
CA LEU A 3 -49.34 -40.78 -36.10
C LEU A 3 -48.80 -40.89 -34.67
N TRP A 4 -49.67 -41.22 -33.71
CA TRP A 4 -49.30 -41.44 -32.31
C TRP A 4 -48.47 -42.72 -32.14
N ALA A 5 -48.88 -43.81 -32.80
CA ALA A 5 -48.13 -45.06 -32.82
C ALA A 5 -46.74 -44.89 -33.47
N ALA A 6 -46.65 -44.13 -34.57
CA ALA A 6 -45.38 -43.80 -35.22
C ALA A 6 -44.47 -42.95 -34.31
N SER A 7 -45.01 -41.92 -33.64
CA SER A 7 -44.26 -41.08 -32.70
C SER A 7 -43.73 -41.87 -31.50
N MET A 8 -44.56 -42.74 -30.90
CA MET A 8 -44.13 -43.64 -29.82
C MET A 8 -43.06 -44.62 -30.28
N THR A 9 -43.17 -45.17 -31.49
CA THR A 9 -42.17 -46.11 -32.04
C THR A 9 -40.82 -45.43 -32.24
N VAL A 10 -40.80 -44.23 -32.83
CA VAL A 10 -39.59 -43.42 -32.98
C VAL A 10 -38.97 -43.10 -31.61
N SER A 11 -39.82 -42.72 -30.65
CA SER A 11 -39.38 -42.42 -29.28
C SER A 11 -38.81 -43.62 -28.56
N PHE A 12 -39.42 -44.81 -28.72
CA PHE A 12 -38.90 -46.05 -28.16
C PHE A 12 -37.52 -46.40 -28.72
N ILE A 13 -37.36 -46.37 -30.05
CA ILE A 13 -36.08 -46.70 -30.72
C ILE A 13 -34.98 -45.73 -30.29
N ALA A 14 -35.28 -44.43 -30.29
CA ALA A 14 -34.31 -43.39 -29.91
C ALA A 14 -33.88 -43.50 -28.45
N ASN A 15 -34.82 -43.71 -27.52
CA ASN A 15 -34.50 -43.91 -26.10
C ASN A 15 -33.72 -45.22 -25.88
N ARG A 16 -34.11 -46.34 -26.51
CA ARG A 16 -33.40 -47.63 -26.40
C ARG A 16 -31.96 -47.54 -26.92
N HIS A 17 -31.74 -46.84 -28.03
CA HIS A 17 -30.40 -46.60 -28.57
C HIS A 17 -29.55 -45.77 -27.60
N LEU A 18 -30.14 -44.73 -26.98
CA LEU A 18 -29.45 -43.91 -25.98
C LEU A 18 -29.05 -44.74 -24.74
N VAL A 19 -29.97 -45.58 -24.24
CA VAL A 19 -29.70 -46.54 -23.14
C VAL A 19 -28.54 -47.48 -23.52
N ALA A 20 -28.56 -48.05 -24.73
CA ALA A 20 -27.54 -48.98 -25.18
C ALA A 20 -26.14 -48.33 -25.27
N ILE A 21 -26.05 -47.11 -25.80
CA ILE A 21 -24.80 -46.34 -25.83
C ILE A 21 -24.29 -46.10 -24.40
N ALA A 22 -25.15 -45.64 -23.50
CA ALA A 22 -24.77 -45.35 -22.13
C ALA A 22 -24.28 -46.61 -21.38
N GLN A 23 -24.95 -47.75 -21.58
CA GLN A 23 -24.53 -49.03 -21.02
C GLN A 23 -23.15 -49.45 -21.55
N GLN A 24 -22.90 -49.31 -22.85
CA GLN A 24 -21.60 -49.63 -23.45
C GLN A 24 -20.48 -48.74 -22.87
N GLN A 25 -20.73 -47.43 -22.72
CA GLN A 25 -19.77 -46.50 -22.13
C GLN A 25 -19.42 -46.89 -20.69
N VAL A 26 -20.42 -47.23 -19.87
CA VAL A 26 -20.22 -47.69 -18.49
C VAL A 26 -19.44 -49.00 -18.45
N GLN A 27 -19.77 -49.98 -19.31
CA GLN A 27 -19.04 -51.25 -19.38
C GLN A 27 -17.57 -51.06 -19.76
N GLN A 28 -17.27 -50.19 -20.73
CA GLN A 28 -15.90 -49.95 -21.18
C GLN A 28 -15.07 -49.18 -20.15
N ALA A 29 -15.66 -48.19 -19.48
CA ALA A 29 -14.97 -47.40 -18.45
C ALA A 29 -14.71 -48.20 -17.15
N SER A 30 -15.63 -49.10 -16.78
CA SER A 30 -15.53 -49.95 -15.58
C SER A 30 -14.66 -51.20 -15.76
N ALA A 31 -14.37 -51.60 -17.01
CA ALA A 31 -13.58 -52.79 -17.30
C ALA A 31 -12.09 -52.63 -16.93
N GLY A 32 -11.72 -52.98 -15.69
CA GLY A 32 -10.34 -52.82 -15.17
C GLY A 32 -9.24 -53.54 -15.95
N LYS A 33 -9.58 -54.55 -16.76
CA LYS A 33 -8.63 -55.27 -17.65
C LYS A 33 -8.33 -54.53 -18.96
N GLN A 34 -9.10 -53.49 -19.30
CA GLN A 34 -8.89 -52.70 -20.51
C GLN A 34 -7.74 -51.70 -20.33
N PRO A 35 -7.04 -51.31 -21.41
CA PRO A 35 -6.05 -50.24 -21.36
C PRO A 35 -6.64 -48.93 -20.81
N LEU A 36 -5.84 -48.19 -20.05
CA LEU A 36 -6.25 -46.92 -19.43
C LEU A 36 -6.82 -45.93 -20.46
N ALA A 37 -6.22 -45.85 -21.64
CA ALA A 37 -6.69 -44.99 -22.73
C ALA A 37 -8.13 -45.32 -23.15
N VAL A 38 -8.49 -46.60 -23.25
CA VAL A 38 -9.86 -47.03 -23.60
C VAL A 38 -10.83 -46.63 -22.51
N ARG A 39 -10.46 -46.83 -21.24
CA ARG A 39 -11.30 -46.49 -20.09
C ARG A 39 -11.53 -44.99 -19.97
N LEU A 40 -10.50 -44.16 -20.17
CA LEU A 40 -10.62 -42.70 -20.16
C LEU A 40 -11.40 -42.17 -21.36
N HIS A 41 -11.26 -42.79 -22.54
CA HIS A 41 -12.09 -42.45 -23.69
C HIS A 41 -13.57 -42.74 -23.45
N ALA A 42 -13.88 -43.92 -22.90
CA ALA A 42 -15.25 -44.28 -22.52
C ALA A 42 -15.81 -43.36 -21.43
N LEU A 43 -14.99 -42.96 -20.45
CA LEU A 43 -15.36 -41.99 -19.43
C LEU A 43 -15.66 -40.61 -20.03
N SER A 44 -14.85 -40.14 -20.98
CA SER A 44 -15.08 -38.89 -21.71
C SER A 44 -16.37 -38.94 -22.53
N ALA A 45 -16.65 -40.07 -23.19
CA ALA A 45 -17.91 -40.28 -23.90
C ALA A 45 -19.12 -40.25 -22.94
N LEU A 46 -18.99 -40.86 -21.76
CA LEU A 46 -20.01 -40.82 -20.71
C LEU A 46 -20.25 -39.40 -20.18
N GLN A 47 -19.20 -38.59 -20.00
CA GLN A 47 -19.34 -37.18 -19.60
C GLN A 47 -20.14 -36.39 -20.64
N LYS A 48 -19.87 -36.57 -21.94
CA LYS A 48 -20.65 -35.93 -23.01
C LYS A 48 -22.12 -36.34 -22.97
N THR A 49 -22.40 -37.62 -22.72
CA THR A 49 -23.76 -38.12 -22.55
C THR A 49 -24.43 -37.49 -21.32
N LEU A 50 -23.75 -37.42 -20.18
CA LEU A 50 -24.25 -36.77 -18.96
C LEU A 50 -24.56 -35.29 -19.18
N SER A 51 -23.62 -34.51 -19.74
CA SER A 51 -23.83 -33.09 -20.06
C SER A 51 -25.03 -32.89 -20.99
N GLN A 52 -25.22 -33.79 -21.97
CA GLN A 52 -26.36 -33.74 -22.86
C GLN A 52 -27.68 -34.02 -22.12
N LEU A 53 -27.70 -35.00 -21.22
CA LEU A 53 -28.88 -35.34 -20.41
C LEU A 53 -29.22 -34.20 -19.43
N GLU A 54 -28.22 -33.58 -18.80
CA GLU A 54 -28.40 -32.41 -17.92
C GLU A 54 -28.98 -31.23 -18.67
N TYR A 55 -28.39 -30.90 -19.83
CA TYR A 55 -28.90 -29.83 -20.70
C TYR A 55 -30.37 -30.05 -21.06
N ARG A 56 -30.73 -31.29 -21.42
CA ARG A 56 -32.11 -31.67 -21.78
C ARG A 56 -33.07 -31.68 -20.59
N SER A 57 -32.59 -31.95 -19.38
CA SER A 57 -33.42 -31.85 -18.17
C SER A 57 -33.82 -30.39 -17.93
N GLN A 58 -32.91 -29.45 -18.19
CA GLN A 58 -33.17 -28.01 -18.01
C GLN A 58 -33.94 -27.36 -19.18
N HIS A 59 -33.67 -27.76 -20.43
CA HIS A 59 -34.21 -27.12 -21.65
C HIS A 59 -35.25 -27.96 -22.38
N GLY A 60 -35.55 -29.16 -21.87
CA GLY A 60 -36.45 -30.15 -22.43
C GLY A 60 -35.80 -31.06 -23.50
N ALA A 61 -36.12 -32.36 -23.46
CA ALA A 61 -35.60 -33.34 -24.42
C ALA A 61 -36.07 -33.08 -25.88
N PRO A 62 -35.37 -33.48 -26.94
CA PRO A 62 -35.90 -33.39 -28.30
C PRO A 62 -37.27 -34.08 -28.50
N TRP A 63 -38.10 -33.60 -29.43
CA TRP A 63 -39.46 -34.13 -29.66
C TRP A 63 -39.49 -35.64 -29.92
N TYR A 64 -38.48 -36.16 -30.62
CA TYR A 64 -38.34 -37.58 -30.93
C TYR A 64 -38.03 -38.44 -29.70
N LEU A 65 -37.83 -37.86 -28.51
CA LEU A 65 -37.66 -38.58 -27.24
C LEU A 65 -38.88 -38.43 -26.30
N ARG A 66 -39.82 -37.51 -26.59
CA ARG A 66 -40.82 -37.01 -25.64
C ARG A 66 -42.17 -37.75 -25.62
N ALA A 67 -42.44 -38.73 -26.48
CA ALA A 67 -43.78 -39.31 -26.67
C ALA A 67 -44.27 -40.20 -25.49
N GLY A 68 -44.12 -39.74 -24.25
CA GLY A 68 -44.40 -40.48 -23.01
C GLY A 68 -43.32 -41.47 -22.59
N LEU A 69 -42.22 -41.59 -23.36
CA LEU A 69 -41.19 -42.62 -23.20
C LEU A 69 -39.79 -42.07 -22.93
N SER A 70 -39.68 -40.77 -22.60
CA SER A 70 -38.39 -40.13 -22.34
C SER A 70 -37.66 -40.82 -21.19
N GLN A 71 -36.46 -41.33 -21.45
CA GLN A 71 -35.58 -41.94 -20.45
C GLN A 71 -34.55 -40.92 -19.92
N ASN A 72 -34.69 -39.63 -20.23
CA ASN A 72 -33.66 -38.62 -19.95
C ASN A 72 -33.28 -38.56 -18.47
N ASP A 73 -34.27 -38.33 -17.60
CA ASP A 73 -34.03 -38.09 -16.18
C ASP A 73 -33.72 -39.40 -15.44
N ASP A 74 -34.38 -40.50 -15.84
CA ASP A 74 -34.09 -41.85 -15.31
C ASP A 74 -32.64 -42.27 -15.62
N LEU A 75 -32.17 -42.01 -16.84
CA LEU A 75 -30.78 -42.29 -17.21
C LEU A 75 -29.80 -41.35 -16.55
N LEU A 76 -30.12 -40.06 -16.40
CA LEU A 76 -29.29 -39.13 -15.66
C LEU A 76 -29.10 -39.61 -14.22
N ALA A 77 -30.20 -39.96 -13.54
CA ALA A 77 -30.19 -40.49 -12.18
C ALA A 77 -29.43 -41.82 -12.07
N ALA A 78 -29.50 -42.68 -13.07
CA ALA A 78 -28.79 -43.97 -13.07
C ALA A 78 -27.29 -43.84 -13.41
N LEU A 79 -26.91 -42.93 -14.31
CA LEU A 79 -25.54 -42.82 -14.82
C LEU A 79 -24.62 -42.00 -13.91
N PHE A 80 -25.14 -40.97 -13.23
CA PHE A 80 -24.32 -40.14 -12.34
C PHE A 80 -23.59 -40.92 -11.24
N PRO A 81 -24.25 -41.82 -10.49
CA PRO A 81 -23.57 -42.66 -9.50
C PRO A 81 -22.49 -43.55 -10.13
N ARG A 82 -22.76 -44.14 -11.30
CA ARG A 82 -21.78 -44.97 -12.03
C ARG A 82 -20.59 -44.17 -12.51
N TYR A 83 -20.81 -42.95 -13.01
CA TYR A 83 -19.74 -42.03 -13.34
C TYR A 83 -18.88 -41.71 -12.10
N GLY A 84 -19.50 -41.46 -10.94
CA GLY A 84 -18.79 -41.25 -9.67
C GLY A 84 -17.89 -42.42 -9.29
N GLU A 85 -18.39 -43.67 -9.37
CA GLU A 85 -17.63 -44.89 -9.09
C GLU A 85 -16.38 -45.04 -9.97
N MET A 86 -16.47 -44.62 -11.25
CA MET A 86 -15.37 -44.77 -12.21
C MET A 86 -14.41 -43.57 -12.20
N SER A 87 -14.92 -42.35 -12.03
CA SER A 87 -14.14 -41.12 -12.05
C SER A 87 -13.23 -40.97 -10.83
N GLN A 88 -13.63 -41.51 -9.67
CA GLN A 88 -12.80 -41.50 -8.47
C GLN A 88 -11.42 -42.18 -8.70
N PRO A 89 -11.33 -43.49 -9.03
CA PRO A 89 -10.03 -44.13 -9.26
C PRO A 89 -9.33 -43.63 -10.54
N LEU A 90 -10.09 -43.27 -11.58
CA LEU A 90 -9.50 -42.86 -12.86
C LEU A 90 -8.98 -41.43 -12.87
N LEU A 91 -9.57 -40.53 -12.09
CA LEU A 91 -9.24 -39.10 -12.09
C LEU A 91 -8.82 -38.63 -10.69
N ARG A 92 -9.69 -38.72 -9.68
CA ARG A 92 -9.45 -38.19 -8.33
C ARG A 92 -8.22 -38.83 -7.69
N ASP A 93 -8.22 -40.15 -7.55
CA ASP A 93 -7.18 -40.88 -6.82
C ASP A 93 -5.84 -40.80 -7.57
N ALA A 94 -5.87 -40.83 -8.90
CA ALA A 94 -4.67 -40.67 -9.71
C ALA A 94 -4.09 -39.25 -9.63
N ALA A 95 -4.93 -38.21 -9.63
CA ALA A 95 -4.50 -36.83 -9.40
C ALA A 95 -3.98 -36.63 -7.98
N ALA A 96 -4.67 -37.19 -6.98
CA ALA A 96 -4.27 -37.14 -5.59
C ALA A 96 -2.89 -37.79 -5.40
N HIS A 97 -2.67 -38.97 -5.96
CA HIS A 97 -1.40 -39.67 -5.89
C HIS A 97 -0.26 -38.85 -6.51
N HIS A 98 -0.46 -38.27 -7.71
CA HIS A 98 0.52 -37.37 -8.32
C HIS A 98 0.86 -36.18 -7.42
N LEU A 99 -0.16 -35.53 -6.84
CA LEU A 99 0.03 -34.39 -5.94
C LEU A 99 0.73 -34.81 -4.64
N GLU A 100 0.36 -35.95 -4.05
CA GLU A 100 0.97 -36.50 -2.84
C GLU A 100 2.46 -36.83 -3.04
N GLU A 101 2.83 -37.40 -4.19
CA GLU A 101 4.23 -37.64 -4.55
C GLU A 101 5.03 -36.33 -4.61
N GLN A 102 4.49 -35.30 -5.28
CA GLN A 102 5.16 -33.99 -5.40
C GLN A 102 5.29 -33.29 -4.04
N LEU A 103 4.23 -33.30 -3.24
CA LEU A 103 4.20 -32.71 -1.91
C LEU A 103 5.14 -33.44 -0.95
N THR A 104 5.20 -34.77 -1.03
CA THR A 104 6.14 -35.60 -0.24
C THR A 104 7.58 -35.28 -0.62
N ALA A 105 7.88 -35.20 -1.93
CA ALA A 105 9.20 -34.81 -2.41
C ALA A 105 9.62 -33.44 -1.89
N PHE A 106 8.69 -32.46 -1.86
CA PHE A 106 8.94 -31.15 -1.27
C PHE A 106 9.24 -31.21 0.24
N VAL A 107 8.49 -32.00 1.01
CA VAL A 107 8.70 -32.16 2.46
C VAL A 107 10.07 -32.79 2.77
N GLN A 108 10.54 -33.70 1.90
CA GLN A 108 11.81 -34.41 2.04
C GLN A 108 13.04 -33.57 1.62
N LEU A 109 12.87 -32.39 1.01
CA LEU A 109 13.99 -31.54 0.63
C LEU A 109 14.85 -31.13 1.85
N PRO A 110 16.19 -31.22 1.78
CA PRO A 110 17.09 -30.85 2.89
C PRO A 110 16.94 -29.39 3.36
N PRO A 111 17.18 -29.09 4.66
CA PRO A 111 17.14 -27.75 5.28
C PRO A 111 17.75 -26.63 4.43
N ASP A 112 18.94 -26.88 3.90
CA ASP A 112 19.78 -25.85 3.27
C ASP A 112 19.78 -25.93 1.74
N SER A 113 18.86 -26.70 1.15
CA SER A 113 18.79 -26.85 -0.30
C SER A 113 18.23 -25.59 -0.99
N PRO A 114 18.93 -24.98 -1.95
CA PRO A 114 18.43 -23.83 -2.71
C PRO A 114 17.23 -24.19 -3.60
N LEU A 115 17.03 -25.48 -3.90
CA LEU A 115 15.85 -25.97 -4.60
C LEU A 115 14.58 -25.73 -3.80
N ARG A 116 14.67 -25.71 -2.47
CA ARG A 116 13.49 -25.54 -1.61
C ARG A 116 12.86 -24.16 -1.79
N GLU A 117 13.67 -23.12 -1.98
CA GLU A 117 13.15 -21.77 -2.25
C GLU A 117 12.46 -21.70 -3.62
N LYS A 118 13.05 -22.35 -4.63
CA LYS A 118 12.48 -22.41 -5.99
C LYS A 118 11.14 -23.16 -6.01
N MET A 119 11.04 -24.26 -5.27
CA MET A 119 9.85 -25.12 -5.27
C MET A 119 8.72 -24.63 -4.36
N THR A 120 8.94 -23.63 -3.49
CA THR A 120 7.93 -23.15 -2.54
C THR A 120 6.63 -22.73 -3.22
N LYS A 121 6.72 -21.97 -4.33
CA LYS A 121 5.52 -21.50 -5.07
C LYS A 121 4.77 -22.67 -5.73
N THR A 122 5.50 -23.61 -6.31
CA THR A 122 4.95 -24.82 -6.93
C THR A 122 4.25 -25.70 -5.88
N ALA A 123 4.91 -25.96 -4.75
CA ALA A 123 4.35 -26.75 -3.66
C ALA A 123 3.10 -26.11 -3.04
N TYR A 124 3.03 -24.78 -2.97
CA TYR A 124 1.80 -24.08 -2.59
C TYR A 124 0.65 -24.34 -3.58
N GLY A 125 0.91 -24.23 -4.89
CA GLY A 125 -0.09 -24.54 -5.93
C GLY A 125 -0.58 -25.99 -5.86
N GLN A 126 0.34 -26.92 -5.67
CA GLN A 126 0.05 -28.36 -5.50
C GLN A 126 -0.76 -28.64 -4.25
N LEU A 127 -0.43 -28.01 -3.11
CA LEU A 127 -1.21 -28.13 -1.88
C LEU A 127 -2.63 -27.57 -2.09
N LYS A 128 -2.76 -26.45 -2.80
CA LYS A 128 -4.07 -25.87 -3.13
C LYS A 128 -4.92 -26.84 -3.97
N GLN A 129 -4.36 -27.44 -5.02
CA GLN A 129 -5.04 -28.45 -5.83
C GLN A 129 -5.45 -29.68 -5.00
N TYR A 130 -4.55 -30.17 -4.14
CA TYR A 130 -4.83 -31.30 -3.26
C TYR A 130 -6.00 -30.99 -2.32
N LEU A 131 -5.97 -29.82 -1.67
CA LEU A 131 -7.03 -29.43 -0.76
C LEU A 131 -8.36 -29.19 -1.49
N MET A 132 -8.37 -28.73 -2.75
CA MET A 132 -9.60 -28.66 -3.57
C MET A 132 -10.26 -30.03 -3.75
N LEU A 133 -9.48 -31.11 -3.89
CA LEU A 133 -10.04 -32.48 -3.96
C LEU A 133 -10.68 -32.93 -2.64
N THR A 134 -10.21 -32.41 -1.51
CA THR A 134 -10.71 -32.76 -0.17
C THR A 134 -11.86 -31.86 0.32
N ARG A 135 -11.97 -30.65 -0.24
CA ARG A 135 -12.91 -29.57 0.14
C ARG A 135 -13.75 -29.11 -1.06
N PRO A 136 -14.88 -29.78 -1.34
CA PRO A 136 -15.76 -29.46 -2.48
C PRO A 136 -16.16 -27.98 -2.57
N GLU A 137 -16.34 -27.31 -1.43
CA GLU A 137 -16.72 -25.90 -1.32
C GLU A 137 -15.65 -24.92 -1.78
N LYS A 138 -14.39 -25.37 -1.92
CA LYS A 138 -13.25 -24.57 -2.41
C LYS A 138 -12.85 -24.91 -3.85
N MET A 139 -13.58 -25.80 -4.52
CA MET A 139 -13.26 -26.25 -5.87
C MET A 139 -13.57 -25.15 -6.91
N ASP A 140 -12.52 -24.70 -7.60
CA ASP A 140 -12.63 -23.94 -8.86
C ASP A 140 -12.28 -24.91 -10.01
N ALA A 141 -13.30 -25.36 -10.74
CA ALA A 141 -13.14 -26.40 -11.74
C ALA A 141 -12.23 -25.99 -12.92
N ALA A 142 -12.34 -24.74 -13.37
CA ALA A 142 -11.58 -24.24 -14.51
C ALA A 142 -10.10 -24.06 -14.13
N TRP A 143 -9.85 -23.46 -12.96
CA TRP A 143 -8.50 -23.30 -12.42
C TRP A 143 -7.87 -24.67 -12.14
N PHE A 144 -8.58 -25.55 -11.42
CA PHE A 144 -8.08 -26.88 -11.06
C PHE A 144 -7.64 -27.69 -12.27
N ALA A 145 -8.51 -27.82 -13.29
CA ALA A 145 -8.20 -28.61 -14.48
C ALA A 145 -7.03 -28.02 -15.28
N THR A 146 -6.98 -26.70 -15.43
CA THR A 146 -5.90 -26.01 -16.17
C THR A 146 -4.57 -26.16 -15.46
N THR A 147 -4.51 -25.84 -14.17
CA THR A 147 -3.28 -25.89 -13.39
C THR A 147 -2.80 -27.33 -13.21
N LEU A 148 -3.70 -28.29 -12.94
CA LEU A 148 -3.29 -29.69 -12.78
C LEU A 148 -2.71 -30.26 -14.07
N MET A 149 -3.23 -29.88 -15.25
CA MET A 149 -2.66 -30.31 -16.53
C MET A 149 -1.29 -29.68 -16.81
N GLN A 150 -1.00 -28.49 -16.29
CA GLN A 150 0.34 -27.89 -16.36
C GLN A 150 1.33 -28.63 -15.46
N ASP A 151 0.89 -29.02 -14.27
CA ASP A 151 1.72 -29.75 -13.29
C ASP A 151 1.81 -31.26 -13.56
N TRP A 152 0.90 -31.80 -14.37
CA TRP A 152 0.80 -33.23 -14.72
C TRP A 152 0.69 -33.45 -16.24
N PRO A 153 1.69 -33.03 -17.04
CA PRO A 153 1.61 -33.10 -18.51
C PRO A 153 1.73 -34.52 -19.07
N GLN A 154 2.28 -35.45 -18.29
CA GLN A 154 2.48 -36.85 -18.65
C GLN A 154 1.90 -37.75 -17.56
N ARG A 155 1.15 -38.77 -17.97
CA ARG A 155 0.52 -39.73 -17.06
C ARG A 155 0.95 -41.14 -17.41
N SER A 156 1.49 -41.86 -16.42
CA SER A 156 1.90 -43.26 -16.60
C SER A 156 0.73 -44.14 -17.09
N GLY A 157 1.00 -45.01 -18.06
CA GLY A 157 0.02 -45.93 -18.63
C GLY A 157 -0.87 -45.36 -19.74
N ILE A 158 -0.64 -44.13 -20.20
CA ILE A 158 -1.32 -43.51 -21.35
C ILE A 158 -0.34 -42.66 -22.17
N ALA A 159 -0.56 -42.59 -23.49
CA ALA A 159 0.26 -41.75 -24.36
C ALA A 159 -0.03 -40.25 -24.11
N ASP A 160 1.03 -39.43 -24.11
CA ASP A 160 0.98 -37.99 -23.81
C ASP A 160 -0.07 -37.25 -24.64
N ALA A 161 -0.13 -37.49 -25.94
CA ALA A 161 -1.12 -36.85 -26.82
C ALA A 161 -2.57 -37.16 -26.42
N VAL A 162 -2.84 -38.38 -25.94
CA VAL A 162 -4.17 -38.79 -25.50
C VAL A 162 -4.51 -38.15 -24.16
N TRP A 163 -3.55 -38.11 -23.22
CA TRP A 163 -3.73 -37.44 -21.93
C TRP A 163 -3.94 -35.94 -22.09
N GLN A 164 -3.10 -35.26 -22.88
CA GLN A 164 -3.22 -33.82 -23.12
C GLN A 164 -4.50 -33.46 -23.89
N GLY A 165 -4.97 -34.32 -24.79
CA GLY A 165 -6.20 -34.10 -25.55
C GLY A 165 -7.49 -34.33 -24.74
N SER A 166 -7.50 -35.23 -23.76
CA SER A 166 -8.71 -35.60 -23.01
C SER A 166 -8.71 -35.16 -21.55
N GLY A 167 -7.55 -35.10 -20.91
CA GLY A 167 -7.33 -34.77 -19.50
C GLY A 167 -8.00 -33.47 -19.05
N PRO A 168 -7.84 -32.33 -19.75
CA PRO A 168 -8.45 -31.06 -19.35
C PRO A 168 -9.97 -31.17 -19.19
N SER A 169 -10.67 -31.76 -20.19
CA SER A 169 -12.13 -31.91 -20.15
C SER A 169 -12.58 -32.94 -19.10
N LEU A 170 -11.85 -34.04 -18.96
CA LEU A 170 -12.12 -35.06 -17.95
C LEU A 170 -12.05 -34.49 -16.54
N LEU A 171 -11.00 -33.73 -16.24
CA LEU A 171 -10.77 -33.10 -14.94
C LEU A 171 -11.76 -31.97 -14.67
N ALA A 172 -12.04 -31.12 -15.67
CA ALA A 172 -12.98 -30.00 -15.52
C ALA A 172 -14.40 -30.49 -15.20
N PHE A 173 -14.88 -31.53 -15.90
CA PHE A 173 -16.20 -32.11 -15.62
C PHE A 173 -16.26 -32.72 -14.22
N TYR A 174 -15.23 -33.49 -13.83
CA TYR A 174 -15.15 -34.06 -12.47
C TYR A 174 -15.18 -32.97 -11.40
N ALA A 175 -14.35 -31.94 -11.55
CA ALA A 175 -14.25 -30.83 -10.60
C ALA A 175 -15.56 -30.03 -10.51
N ALA A 176 -16.23 -29.76 -11.63
CA ALA A 176 -17.53 -29.08 -11.64
C ALA A 176 -18.61 -29.93 -10.95
N SER A 177 -18.56 -31.25 -11.10
CA SER A 177 -19.51 -32.19 -10.50
C SER A 177 -19.28 -32.42 -9.00
N LEU A 178 -18.08 -32.11 -8.48
CA LEU A 178 -17.73 -32.34 -7.08
C LEU A 178 -18.57 -31.51 -6.11
N ALA A 179 -18.95 -30.28 -6.49
CA ALA A 179 -19.77 -29.40 -5.65
C ALA A 179 -21.18 -29.96 -5.40
N SER A 180 -21.79 -30.61 -6.42
CA SER A 180 -23.10 -31.26 -6.31
C SER A 180 -23.01 -32.68 -5.73
N HIS A 181 -21.82 -33.26 -5.66
CA HIS A 181 -21.57 -34.61 -5.15
C HIS A 181 -20.43 -34.62 -4.12
N PRO A 182 -20.61 -33.98 -2.94
CA PRO A 182 -19.55 -33.85 -1.93
C PRO A 182 -19.02 -35.19 -1.41
N GLN A 183 -19.79 -36.28 -1.53
CA GLN A 183 -19.37 -37.64 -1.22
C GLN A 183 -18.22 -38.15 -2.12
N TRP A 184 -17.94 -37.51 -3.25
CA TRP A 184 -16.80 -37.85 -4.11
C TRP A 184 -15.48 -37.24 -3.64
N ARG A 185 -15.49 -36.40 -2.60
CA ARG A 185 -14.27 -35.78 -2.06
C ARG A 185 -13.22 -36.83 -1.66
N LEU A 186 -11.96 -36.44 -1.80
CA LEU A 186 -10.83 -37.24 -1.33
C LEU A 186 -10.78 -37.20 0.21
N PRO A 187 -10.58 -38.34 0.90
CA PRO A 187 -10.18 -38.34 2.30
C PRO A 187 -8.84 -37.60 2.47
N VAL A 188 -8.74 -36.69 3.44
CA VAL A 188 -7.54 -35.88 3.64
C VAL A 188 -6.45 -36.69 4.37
N ASP A 189 -5.21 -36.61 3.89
CA ASP A 189 -4.02 -36.96 4.69
C ASP A 189 -3.61 -35.76 5.54
N ASP A 190 -4.16 -35.67 6.76
CA ASP A 190 -3.86 -34.59 7.70
C ASP A 190 -2.37 -34.50 8.06
N GLY A 191 -1.66 -35.64 8.05
CA GLY A 191 -0.24 -35.72 8.35
C GLY A 191 0.62 -35.08 7.26
N LEU A 192 0.35 -35.39 6.00
CA LEU A 192 1.01 -34.75 4.86
C LEU A 192 0.67 -33.27 4.79
N VAL A 193 -0.61 -32.90 4.90
CA VAL A 193 -1.07 -31.50 4.85
C VAL A 193 -0.40 -30.66 5.93
N SER A 194 -0.37 -31.13 7.18
CA SER A 194 0.26 -30.40 8.28
C SER A 194 1.77 -30.22 8.09
N GLN A 195 2.47 -31.25 7.60
CA GLN A 195 3.90 -31.17 7.29
C GLN A 195 4.19 -30.16 6.18
N VAL A 196 3.46 -30.22 5.06
CA VAL A 196 3.61 -29.30 3.94
C VAL A 196 3.33 -27.86 4.40
N ARG A 197 2.21 -27.62 5.11
CA ARG A 197 1.86 -26.30 5.64
C ARG A 197 2.96 -25.74 6.53
N THR A 198 3.46 -26.53 7.48
CA THR A 198 4.55 -26.11 8.38
C THR A 198 5.80 -25.71 7.60
N ARG A 199 6.16 -26.47 6.57
CA ARG A 199 7.31 -26.16 5.70
C ARG A 199 7.08 -24.87 4.90
N LEU A 200 5.92 -24.74 4.25
CA LEU A 200 5.54 -23.56 3.46
C LEU A 200 5.48 -22.30 4.33
N ILE A 201 4.82 -22.34 5.49
CA ILE A 201 4.70 -21.19 6.42
C ILE A 201 6.08 -20.70 6.83
N ARG A 202 7.01 -21.60 7.18
CA ARG A 202 8.35 -21.21 7.59
C ARG A 202 9.12 -20.53 6.45
N GLN A 203 9.06 -21.05 5.23
CA GLN A 203 9.77 -20.47 4.09
C GLN A 203 9.14 -19.17 3.60
N LEU A 204 7.82 -19.14 3.49
CA LEU A 204 7.06 -17.94 3.14
C LEU A 204 7.22 -16.88 4.23
N GLY A 205 7.27 -17.25 5.51
CA GLY A 205 7.52 -16.32 6.62
C GLY A 205 8.89 -15.63 6.54
N GLN A 206 9.93 -16.33 6.07
CA GLN A 206 11.26 -15.74 5.86
C GLN A 206 11.26 -14.78 4.65
N ARG A 207 10.67 -15.17 3.51
CA ARG A 207 10.64 -14.34 2.29
C ARG A 207 9.65 -13.18 2.38
N ASN A 208 8.54 -13.40 3.06
CA ASN A 208 7.46 -12.45 3.24
C ASN A 208 7.50 -11.88 4.66
N SER A 209 8.71 -11.71 5.21
CA SER A 209 8.88 -10.90 6.42
C SER A 209 8.37 -9.49 6.13
N GLU A 210 7.79 -8.82 7.13
CA GLU A 210 7.26 -7.45 6.96
C GLU A 210 8.34 -6.51 6.38
N SER A 211 9.60 -6.70 6.77
CA SER A 211 10.74 -5.95 6.21
C SER A 211 11.01 -6.25 4.74
N THR A 212 11.01 -7.50 4.31
CA THR A 212 11.25 -7.86 2.90
C THR A 212 10.10 -7.38 2.01
N LEU A 213 8.84 -7.51 2.49
CA LEU A 213 7.66 -7.00 1.80
C LEU A 213 7.73 -5.49 1.62
N TYR A 214 8.05 -4.76 2.71
CA TYR A 214 8.21 -3.31 2.69
C TYR A 214 9.29 -2.86 1.69
N GLN A 215 10.48 -3.47 1.76
CA GLN A 215 11.61 -3.10 0.89
C GLN A 215 11.33 -3.40 -0.59
N LYS A 216 10.72 -4.55 -0.89
CA LYS A 216 10.35 -4.90 -2.28
C LYS A 216 9.29 -3.95 -2.82
N MET A 217 8.29 -3.62 -2.01
CA MET A 217 7.24 -2.66 -2.35
C MET A 217 7.84 -1.27 -2.62
N LEU A 218 8.67 -0.76 -1.71
CA LEU A 218 9.32 0.54 -1.89
C LEU A 218 10.23 0.58 -3.12
N ALA A 219 11.06 -0.43 -3.35
CA ALA A 219 11.94 -0.48 -4.52
C ALA A 219 11.17 -0.41 -5.84
N GLN A 220 9.97 -0.99 -5.89
CA GLN A 220 9.10 -0.89 -7.07
C GLN A 220 8.54 0.53 -7.27
N VAL A 221 8.22 1.24 -6.18
CA VAL A 221 7.71 2.62 -6.22
C VAL A 221 8.85 3.62 -6.52
N ALA A 222 10.04 3.41 -5.93
CA ALA A 222 11.19 4.31 -6.06
C ALA A 222 11.55 4.61 -7.53
N ASN A 223 11.45 3.60 -8.40
CA ASN A 223 11.78 3.75 -9.82
C ASN A 223 10.76 4.59 -10.62
N GLN A 224 9.64 5.00 -10.03
CA GLN A 224 8.54 5.67 -10.72
C GLN A 224 8.49 7.18 -10.45
N TYR A 225 9.19 7.66 -9.43
CA TYR A 225 9.12 9.05 -8.98
C TYR A 225 10.53 9.63 -8.87
N ALA A 226 10.75 10.78 -9.51
CA ALA A 226 11.99 11.52 -9.38
C ALA A 226 12.10 12.19 -8.00
N ASP A 227 13.33 12.35 -7.52
CA ASP A 227 13.59 13.05 -6.26
C ASP A 227 13.15 14.51 -6.32
N MET A 228 12.51 14.97 -5.24
CA MET A 228 12.03 16.34 -5.09
C MET A 228 13.13 17.22 -4.51
N ARG A 229 13.53 18.24 -5.27
CA ARG A 229 14.56 19.22 -4.89
C ARG A 229 13.92 20.47 -4.33
N LEU A 230 14.74 21.32 -3.70
CA LEU A 230 14.30 22.62 -3.18
C LEU A 230 13.57 23.46 -4.24
N ALA A 231 14.07 23.49 -5.48
CA ALA A 231 13.46 24.24 -6.58
C ALA A 231 12.02 23.77 -6.89
N ASP A 232 11.77 22.46 -6.81
CA ASP A 232 10.44 21.88 -7.06
C ASP A 232 9.45 22.28 -5.95
N MET A 233 9.94 22.49 -4.72
CA MET A 233 9.12 22.86 -3.56
C MET A 233 8.81 24.36 -3.50
N THR A 234 9.60 25.19 -4.16
CA THR A 234 9.49 26.65 -4.12
C THR A 234 8.93 27.25 -5.41
N ALA A 235 8.54 26.42 -6.39
CA ALA A 235 8.03 26.85 -7.69
C ALA A 235 8.98 27.86 -8.37
N ASP A 236 8.45 28.84 -9.10
CA ASP A 236 9.23 29.86 -9.82
C ASP A 236 9.87 30.94 -8.91
N THR A 237 9.88 30.74 -7.58
CA THR A 237 10.55 31.68 -6.68
C THR A 237 12.06 31.42 -6.65
N ASP A 238 12.86 32.47 -6.47
CA ASP A 238 14.32 32.36 -6.48
C ASP A 238 14.85 31.91 -5.11
N ALA A 239 14.58 30.65 -4.76
CA ALA A 239 14.97 30.05 -3.47
C ALA A 239 16.48 30.09 -3.23
N SER A 240 17.28 30.05 -4.30
CA SER A 240 18.74 30.05 -4.24
C SER A 240 19.34 31.30 -3.60
N ARG A 241 18.59 32.41 -3.58
CA ARG A 241 18.99 33.66 -2.91
C ARG A 241 18.85 33.62 -1.39
N LEU A 242 17.97 32.75 -0.87
CA LEU A 242 17.71 32.64 0.57
C LEU A 242 18.31 31.37 1.16
N PHE A 243 18.19 30.25 0.45
CA PHE A 243 18.46 28.92 0.97
C PHE A 243 19.43 28.15 0.06
N SER A 244 20.19 27.25 0.68
CA SER A 244 20.91 26.19 -0.02
C SER A 244 20.79 24.86 0.71
N THR A 245 20.79 23.78 -0.07
CA THR A 245 20.92 22.40 0.41
C THR A 245 21.42 21.52 -0.72
N ASP A 246 22.17 20.48 -0.36
CA ASP A 246 22.58 19.40 -1.26
C ASP A 246 21.66 18.17 -1.13
N GLU A 247 20.79 18.15 -0.10
CA GLU A 247 19.85 17.07 0.15
C GLU A 247 18.63 17.15 -0.77
N VAL A 248 17.98 16.00 -0.96
CA VAL A 248 16.74 15.87 -1.72
C VAL A 248 15.76 14.99 -0.94
N VAL A 249 14.46 15.17 -1.19
CA VAL A 249 13.46 14.22 -0.68
C VAL A 249 13.23 13.15 -1.75
N PRO A 250 13.46 11.85 -1.46
CA PRO A 250 13.16 10.79 -2.42
C PRO A 250 11.72 10.85 -2.90
N GLY A 251 11.50 10.77 -4.22
CA GLY A 251 10.18 11.01 -4.82
C GLY A 251 9.05 10.10 -4.30
N MET A 252 9.44 8.90 -3.83
CA MET A 252 8.55 7.93 -3.19
C MET A 252 7.96 8.40 -1.85
N PHE A 253 8.56 9.39 -1.19
CA PHE A 253 8.07 9.99 0.06
C PHE A 253 7.36 11.32 -0.19
N THR A 254 6.43 11.32 -1.14
CA THR A 254 5.59 12.47 -1.47
C THR A 254 4.12 12.08 -1.36
N ARG A 255 3.24 13.07 -1.21
CA ARG A 255 1.80 12.89 -1.20
C ARG A 255 1.31 12.17 -2.46
N GLN A 256 1.85 12.57 -3.61
CA GLN A 256 1.52 11.96 -4.89
C GLN A 256 1.90 10.47 -4.91
N ALA A 257 3.12 10.13 -4.49
CA ALA A 257 3.55 8.74 -4.43
C ALA A 257 2.72 7.91 -3.43
N TRP A 258 2.35 8.50 -2.28
CA TRP A 258 1.45 7.86 -1.33
C TRP A 258 0.10 7.50 -1.96
N GLU A 259 -0.59 8.50 -2.51
CA GLU A 259 -1.95 8.36 -3.03
C GLU A 259 -2.02 7.47 -4.28
N GLN A 260 -1.02 7.56 -5.16
CA GLN A 260 -1.06 6.90 -6.48
C GLN A 260 -0.36 5.54 -6.54
N ALA A 261 0.64 5.30 -5.69
CA ALA A 261 1.47 4.09 -5.81
C ALA A 261 1.61 3.32 -4.49
N VAL A 262 1.99 3.97 -3.40
CA VAL A 262 2.31 3.27 -2.13
C VAL A 262 1.05 2.69 -1.50
N GLN A 263 -0.03 3.47 -1.34
CA GLN A 263 -1.26 2.97 -0.75
C GLN A 263 -1.84 1.79 -1.55
N PRO A 264 -1.99 1.87 -2.89
CA PRO A 264 -2.38 0.71 -3.71
C PRO A 264 -1.41 -0.47 -3.60
N ALA A 265 -0.10 -0.23 -3.50
CA ALA A 265 0.88 -1.30 -3.38
C ALA A 265 0.77 -2.03 -2.01
N ILE A 266 0.52 -1.31 -0.92
CA ILE A 266 0.21 -1.90 0.38
C ILE A 266 -1.07 -2.76 0.29
N GLU A 267 -2.14 -2.24 -0.33
CA GLU A 267 -3.38 -2.98 -0.52
C GLU A 267 -3.18 -4.28 -1.29
N LYS A 268 -2.38 -4.24 -2.36
CA LYS A 268 -2.01 -5.42 -3.14
C LYS A 268 -1.26 -6.46 -2.31
N VAL A 269 -0.25 -6.05 -1.54
CA VAL A 269 0.51 -6.95 -0.65
C VAL A 269 -0.41 -7.61 0.38
N VAL A 270 -1.34 -6.86 0.95
CA VAL A 270 -2.31 -7.35 1.93
C VAL A 270 -3.31 -8.32 1.30
N ALA A 271 -3.80 -8.04 0.09
CA ALA A 271 -4.69 -8.93 -0.66
C ALA A 271 -4.01 -10.25 -1.04
N GLU A 272 -2.79 -10.19 -1.58
CA GLU A 272 -1.99 -11.38 -1.88
C GLU A 272 -1.77 -12.23 -0.62
N ARG A 273 -1.48 -11.60 0.52
CA ARG A 273 -1.33 -12.31 1.80
C ARG A 273 -2.61 -12.98 2.26
N ARG A 274 -3.75 -12.33 2.09
CA ARG A 274 -5.06 -12.89 2.43
C ARG A 274 -5.33 -14.14 1.59
N ASP A 275 -5.16 -14.07 0.28
CA ASP A 275 -5.40 -15.20 -0.63
C ASP A 275 -4.44 -16.37 -0.38
N GLU A 276 -3.20 -16.09 0.02
CA GLU A 276 -2.22 -17.11 0.42
C GLU A 276 -2.60 -17.83 1.73
N MET A 277 -3.21 -17.09 2.67
CA MET A 277 -3.45 -17.57 4.04
C MET A 277 -4.86 -18.09 4.31
N ASP A 278 -5.87 -17.68 3.53
CA ASP A 278 -7.29 -17.79 3.91
C ASP A 278 -7.79 -19.23 4.13
N TRP A 279 -7.22 -20.22 3.43
CA TRP A 279 -7.64 -21.62 3.66
C TRP A 279 -6.60 -22.69 3.31
N VAL A 280 -5.60 -22.35 2.48
CA VAL A 280 -4.56 -23.30 2.04
C VAL A 280 -3.53 -23.53 3.14
N LEU A 281 -3.04 -22.46 3.77
CA LEU A 281 -1.98 -22.52 4.78
C LEU A 281 -2.48 -22.52 6.23
N SER A 282 -3.72 -22.13 6.48
CA SER A 282 -4.26 -22.02 7.83
C SER A 282 -4.62 -23.41 8.40
N ASP A 283 -4.07 -23.70 9.58
CA ASP A 283 -4.46 -24.84 10.40
C ASP A 283 -5.34 -24.32 11.56
N THR A 284 -6.56 -24.84 11.70
CA THR A 284 -7.61 -24.25 12.54
C THR A 284 -7.21 -24.18 14.03
N LYS A 285 -6.16 -24.89 14.44
CA LYS A 285 -5.72 -25.01 15.85
C LYS A 285 -4.49 -24.19 16.24
N GLN A 286 -3.72 -23.64 15.29
CA GLN A 286 -2.40 -23.04 15.60
C GLN A 286 -2.24 -21.57 15.20
N THR A 287 -3.11 -21.06 14.33
CA THR A 287 -2.87 -19.77 13.66
C THR A 287 -3.30 -18.53 14.47
N ALA A 288 -4.11 -18.67 15.53
CA ALA A 288 -4.57 -17.53 16.33
C ALA A 288 -3.45 -16.80 17.11
N ALA A 289 -2.29 -17.43 17.30
CA ALA A 289 -1.21 -16.86 18.14
C ALA A 289 -0.08 -16.18 17.34
N GLN A 290 0.01 -16.35 16.01
CA GLN A 290 1.18 -15.87 15.24
C GLN A 290 0.90 -15.28 13.85
N SER A 291 -0.34 -15.29 13.33
CA SER A 291 -0.67 -14.56 12.09
C SER A 291 -1.12 -13.14 12.39
N THR A 292 -0.34 -12.13 12.00
CA THR A 292 -0.84 -10.76 11.84
C THR A 292 -2.02 -10.78 10.89
N SER A 293 -3.19 -10.29 11.33
CA SER A 293 -4.34 -10.15 10.42
C SER A 293 -3.96 -9.26 9.23
N PRO A 294 -4.61 -9.41 8.06
CA PRO A 294 -4.38 -8.55 6.91
C PRO A 294 -4.46 -7.05 7.27
N GLU A 295 -5.36 -6.69 8.17
CA GLU A 295 -5.55 -5.33 8.68
C GLU A 295 -4.37 -4.87 9.53
N ALA A 296 -3.84 -5.74 10.40
CA ALA A 296 -2.66 -5.43 11.21
C ALA A 296 -1.40 -5.29 10.35
N LEU A 297 -1.25 -6.13 9.31
CA LEU A 297 -0.18 -5.99 8.33
C LEU A 297 -0.27 -4.65 7.57
N ARG A 298 -1.48 -4.28 7.13
CA ARG A 298 -1.73 -2.98 6.47
C ARG A 298 -1.29 -1.82 7.36
N ALA A 299 -1.71 -1.81 8.62
CA ALA A 299 -1.38 -0.76 9.57
C ALA A 299 0.14 -0.65 9.80
N ARG A 300 0.84 -1.77 10.01
CA ARG A 300 2.29 -1.78 10.22
C ARG A 300 3.09 -1.31 9.02
N LEU A 301 2.69 -1.72 7.80
CA LEU A 301 3.35 -1.25 6.58
C LEU A 301 3.15 0.25 6.37
N ALA A 302 1.95 0.76 6.64
CA ALA A 302 1.65 2.19 6.57
C ALA A 302 2.42 2.99 7.64
N GLU A 303 2.42 2.54 8.89
CA GLU A 303 3.16 3.17 9.99
C GLU A 303 4.65 3.27 9.68
N ARG A 304 5.25 2.17 9.21
CA ARG A 304 6.65 2.17 8.77
C ARG A 304 6.89 3.13 7.61
N TYR A 305 6.00 3.15 6.62
CA TYR A 305 6.09 4.11 5.52
C TYR A 305 6.08 5.56 6.01
N PHE A 306 5.17 5.92 6.92
CA PHE A 306 5.08 7.28 7.43
C PHE A 306 6.24 7.67 8.35
N ALA A 307 6.83 6.71 9.06
CA ALA A 307 8.10 6.94 9.77
C ALA A 307 9.23 7.31 8.81
N ASP A 308 9.45 6.50 7.75
CA ASP A 308 10.49 6.76 6.75
C ASP A 308 10.21 8.05 5.94
N PHE A 309 8.93 8.32 5.64
CA PHE A 309 8.50 9.59 5.05
C PHE A 309 8.91 10.78 5.94
N SER A 310 8.56 10.74 7.23
CA SER A 310 8.87 11.84 8.15
C SER A 310 10.37 12.06 8.29
N GLY A 311 11.16 10.98 8.37
CA GLY A 311 12.62 11.05 8.42
C GLY A 311 13.21 11.74 7.20
N ALA A 312 12.84 11.30 5.99
CA ALA A 312 13.33 11.89 4.75
C ALA A 312 13.05 13.40 4.63
N TRP A 313 11.87 13.85 5.07
CA TRP A 313 11.54 15.27 5.08
C TRP A 313 12.29 16.05 6.15
N LEU A 314 12.44 15.50 7.37
CA LEU A 314 13.21 16.16 8.43
C LEU A 314 14.69 16.29 8.05
N ASP A 315 15.28 15.27 7.45
CA ASP A 315 16.67 15.30 6.98
C ASP A 315 16.87 16.42 5.95
N PHE A 316 15.99 16.49 4.94
CA PHE A 316 16.00 17.57 3.96
C PHE A 316 15.84 18.96 4.61
N LEU A 317 14.84 19.15 5.47
CA LEU A 317 14.51 20.48 6.01
C LEU A 317 15.56 20.97 7.01
N ASN A 318 16.13 20.08 7.82
CA ASN A 318 17.20 20.43 8.75
C ASN A 318 18.55 20.64 8.05
N SER A 319 18.72 20.14 6.81
CA SER A 319 19.92 20.40 6.01
C SER A 319 19.96 21.81 5.40
N LEU A 320 18.83 22.53 5.38
CA LEU A 320 18.74 23.87 4.79
C LEU A 320 19.69 24.84 5.48
N ARG A 321 20.39 25.61 4.67
CA ARG A 321 21.31 26.66 5.11
C ARG A 321 20.83 28.02 4.60
N TRP A 322 20.92 29.03 5.46
CA TRP A 322 20.68 30.41 5.07
C TRP A 322 21.88 30.95 4.29
N GLN A 323 21.63 31.60 3.16
CA GLN A 323 22.66 32.20 2.32
C GLN A 323 23.33 33.39 3.01
N ARG A 324 24.67 33.41 2.99
CA ARG A 324 25.44 34.47 3.64
C ARG A 324 25.35 35.79 2.86
N ALA A 325 24.89 36.84 3.52
CA ALA A 325 24.95 38.22 3.00
C ALA A 325 26.35 38.81 3.27
N ALA A 326 26.97 39.37 2.23
CA ALA A 326 28.27 40.02 2.36
C ALA A 326 28.14 41.46 2.90
N THR A 327 27.03 42.12 2.59
CA THR A 327 26.77 43.51 2.97
C THR A 327 25.42 43.67 3.67
N LEU A 328 25.22 44.84 4.29
CA LEU A 328 23.91 45.23 4.82
C LEU A 328 22.84 45.33 3.71
N SER A 329 23.22 45.74 2.49
CA SER A 329 22.29 45.79 1.36
C SER A 329 21.82 44.40 0.98
N ASP A 330 22.72 43.42 0.88
CA ASP A 330 22.37 42.03 0.57
C ASP A 330 21.43 41.45 1.63
N ALA A 331 21.68 41.76 2.92
CA ALA A 331 20.80 41.34 4.00
C ALA A 331 19.41 41.98 3.87
N ILE A 332 19.31 43.27 3.52
CA ILE A 332 18.03 43.94 3.26
C ILE A 332 17.30 43.30 2.08
N ASP A 333 18.00 42.97 0.99
CA ASP A 333 17.43 42.33 -0.20
C ASP A 333 16.90 40.93 0.13
N GLN A 334 17.63 40.14 0.92
CA GLN A 334 17.15 38.85 1.42
C GLN A 334 15.91 38.98 2.30
N LEU A 335 15.87 39.93 3.24
CA LEU A 335 14.68 40.19 4.06
C LEU A 335 13.51 40.70 3.22
N THR A 336 13.78 41.44 2.15
CA THR A 336 12.78 41.89 1.18
C THR A 336 12.13 40.71 0.49
N LEU A 337 12.94 39.81 -0.07
CA LEU A 337 12.46 38.62 -0.77
C LEU A 337 11.74 37.67 0.19
N MET A 338 12.26 37.45 1.39
CA MET A 338 11.67 36.58 2.40
C MET A 338 10.26 37.04 2.82
N ALA A 339 10.07 38.35 2.98
CA ALA A 339 8.80 38.93 3.40
C ALA A 339 7.83 39.26 2.24
N ASP A 340 8.24 39.06 0.98
CA ASP A 340 7.37 39.29 -0.17
C ASP A 340 6.25 38.26 -0.25
N VAL A 341 5.00 38.69 -0.12
CA VAL A 341 3.84 37.79 -0.08
C VAL A 341 3.66 36.97 -1.37
N ARG A 342 4.14 37.46 -2.52
CA ARG A 342 3.95 36.82 -3.83
C ARG A 342 5.15 36.00 -4.27
N GLN A 343 6.35 36.47 -3.96
CA GLN A 343 7.60 35.90 -4.49
C GLN A 343 8.46 35.22 -3.42
N SER A 344 8.01 35.16 -2.16
CA SER A 344 8.79 34.55 -1.08
C SER A 344 8.98 33.05 -1.26
N PRO A 345 10.24 32.58 -1.38
CA PRO A 345 10.56 31.16 -1.36
C PRO A 345 10.20 30.48 -0.04
N LEU A 346 10.21 31.21 1.07
CA LEU A 346 9.79 30.70 2.37
C LEU A 346 8.28 30.38 2.38
N VAL A 347 7.46 31.30 1.87
CA VAL A 347 6.00 31.08 1.78
C VAL A 347 5.70 29.90 0.85
N ALA A 348 6.39 29.82 -0.29
CA ALA A 348 6.23 28.70 -1.22
C ALA A 348 6.61 27.35 -0.58
N LEU A 349 7.76 27.28 0.09
CA LEU A 349 8.20 26.08 0.80
C LEU A 349 7.20 25.65 1.89
N MET A 350 6.72 26.62 2.69
CA MET A 350 5.75 26.35 3.74
C MET A 350 4.40 25.87 3.18
N ASN A 351 3.97 26.37 2.02
CA ASN A 351 2.79 25.85 1.31
C ASN A 351 2.99 24.40 0.85
N THR A 352 4.17 24.07 0.33
CA THR A 352 4.52 22.68 -0.01
C THR A 352 4.48 21.78 1.21
N LEU A 353 5.07 22.20 2.34
CA LEU A 353 4.99 21.47 3.62
C LEU A 353 3.55 21.30 4.12
N SER A 354 2.71 22.32 3.89
CA SER A 354 1.27 22.28 4.20
C SER A 354 0.55 21.15 3.46
N VAL A 355 0.88 20.94 2.18
CA VAL A 355 0.30 19.88 1.34
C VAL A 355 0.84 18.51 1.74
N GLN A 356 2.16 18.41 1.92
CA GLN A 356 2.87 17.15 2.16
C GLN A 356 2.65 16.64 3.58
N GLY A 357 2.66 17.52 4.59
CA GLY A 357 2.41 17.17 5.99
C GLY A 357 0.98 16.72 6.30
N ARG A 358 0.03 16.91 5.36
CA ARG A 358 -1.34 16.39 5.45
C ARG A 358 -1.56 15.07 4.69
N THR A 359 -0.49 14.44 4.21
CA THR A 359 -0.57 13.14 3.52
C THR A 359 -1.15 12.07 4.45
N GLY A 360 -2.06 11.25 3.93
CA GLY A 360 -2.68 10.15 4.68
C GLY A 360 -3.81 10.57 5.63
N GLN A 361 -4.19 11.85 5.69
CA GLN A 361 -5.37 12.28 6.42
C GLN A 361 -6.65 11.78 5.72
N THR A 362 -7.42 10.92 6.38
CA THR A 362 -8.71 10.42 5.87
C THR A 362 -9.80 11.49 6.01
N GLY A 363 -10.45 11.85 4.90
CA GLY A 363 -11.53 12.85 4.85
C GLY A 363 -12.77 12.56 5.71
N GLU A 364 -12.91 11.35 6.26
CA GLU A 364 -13.98 11.00 7.22
C GLU A 364 -13.97 11.86 8.48
N ALA A 365 -12.79 12.27 8.96
CA ALA A 365 -12.70 13.15 10.11
C ALA A 365 -13.23 14.57 9.83
N ILE A 366 -13.26 14.99 8.56
CA ILE A 366 -13.86 16.27 8.14
C ILE A 366 -15.39 16.15 8.16
N ALA A 367 -15.95 15.06 7.63
CA ALA A 367 -17.39 14.78 7.65
C ALA A 367 -17.92 14.62 9.09
N ASP A 368 -17.22 13.88 9.95
CA ASP A 368 -17.58 13.73 11.37
C ASP A 368 -17.44 15.05 12.13
N SER A 369 -16.45 15.89 11.81
CA SER A 369 -16.32 17.22 12.41
C SER A 369 -17.44 18.17 11.98
N LEU A 370 -17.91 18.08 10.74
CA LEU A 370 -19.05 18.88 10.24
C LEU A 370 -20.36 18.42 10.87
N VAL A 371 -20.58 17.12 11.02
CA VAL A 371 -21.76 16.55 11.69
C VAL A 371 -21.75 16.85 13.20
N LYS A 372 -20.60 16.79 13.87
CA LYS A 372 -20.45 17.22 15.27
C LYS A 372 -20.65 18.73 15.43
N SER A 373 -20.11 19.55 14.53
CA SER A 373 -20.27 21.01 14.56
C SER A 373 -21.74 21.41 14.35
N ALA A 374 -22.45 20.72 13.45
CA ALA A 374 -23.88 20.89 13.29
C ALA A 374 -24.63 20.52 14.58
N ARG A 375 -24.33 19.36 15.20
CA ARG A 375 -24.96 18.94 16.47
C ARG A 375 -24.66 19.87 17.65
N GLN A 376 -23.47 20.47 17.72
CA GLN A 376 -23.08 21.42 18.76
C GLN A 376 -23.74 22.79 18.59
N LEU A 377 -24.08 23.19 17.36
CA LEU A 377 -24.88 24.39 17.11
C LEU A 377 -26.36 24.22 17.52
N PHE A 378 -26.88 22.98 17.54
CA PHE A 378 -28.26 22.69 17.93
C PHE A 378 -28.45 22.37 19.43
N ASN A 379 -27.40 21.93 20.14
CA ASN A 379 -27.46 21.65 21.59
C ASN A 379 -26.64 22.69 22.38
N ARG A 380 -27.27 23.81 22.74
CA ARG A 380 -26.62 24.93 23.46
C ARG A 380 -26.65 24.83 24.99
N ASP A 381 -27.16 23.73 25.57
CA ASP A 381 -27.46 23.65 27.01
C ASP A 381 -26.71 22.58 27.80
N ASN A 382 -25.57 22.08 27.32
CA ASN A 382 -24.68 21.30 28.18
C ASN A 382 -23.22 21.57 27.79
N SER A 383 -22.41 22.02 28.75
CA SER A 383 -20.95 22.08 28.62
C SER A 383 -20.36 20.70 28.91
N PRO A 384 -19.76 20.00 27.93
CA PRO A 384 -18.80 18.96 28.24
C PRO A 384 -17.39 19.55 28.26
N VAL A 385 -16.51 18.92 29.03
CA VAL A 385 -15.07 19.11 28.98
C VAL A 385 -14.62 19.13 27.52
N ILE A 386 -13.97 20.23 27.11
CA ILE A 386 -13.51 20.43 25.75
C ILE A 386 -12.42 19.39 25.45
N ASP A 387 -12.77 18.35 24.70
CA ASP A 387 -11.79 17.48 24.04
C ASP A 387 -11.14 18.29 22.90
N GLN A 388 -10.13 19.08 23.29
CA GLN A 388 -9.43 20.08 22.49
C GLN A 388 -8.52 19.48 21.40
N ARG A 389 -8.67 18.19 21.09
CA ARG A 389 -7.90 17.44 20.08
C ARG A 389 -8.76 17.03 18.88
N SER A 390 -9.75 17.86 18.53
CA SER A 390 -10.70 17.61 17.44
C SER A 390 -10.21 18.22 16.12
N GLY A 391 -9.07 17.73 15.64
CA GLY A 391 -8.64 17.83 14.24
C GLY A 391 -8.50 16.42 13.68
N ALA A 392 -8.73 16.23 12.38
CA ALA A 392 -8.47 14.96 11.71
C ALA A 392 -7.02 14.53 11.99
N ARG A 393 -6.83 13.49 12.83
CA ARG A 393 -5.47 13.03 13.17
C ARG A 393 -4.89 12.24 12.00
N GLY A 394 -3.95 12.86 11.29
CA GLY A 394 -3.15 12.21 10.26
C GLY A 394 -1.99 11.42 10.84
N PRO A 395 -1.44 10.46 10.08
CA PRO A 395 -0.26 9.68 10.50
C PRO A 395 1.00 10.54 10.67
N LEU A 396 1.03 11.72 10.03
CA LEU A 396 2.14 12.68 10.07
C LEU A 396 1.98 13.78 11.12
N ASP A 397 0.86 13.84 11.83
CA ASP A 397 0.56 14.96 12.72
C ASP A 397 1.53 15.10 13.89
N ALA A 398 2.11 14.00 14.36
CA ALA A 398 3.12 14.03 15.43
C ALA A 398 4.38 14.81 14.99
N THR A 399 4.79 14.64 13.73
CA THR A 399 6.01 15.24 13.18
C THR A 399 5.74 16.61 12.54
N PHE A 400 4.71 16.72 11.70
CA PHE A 400 4.42 17.96 10.94
C PHE A 400 3.48 18.92 11.68
N GLY A 401 2.80 18.48 12.73
CA GLY A 401 1.81 19.26 13.48
C GLY A 401 2.31 20.65 13.92
N PRO A 402 3.49 20.79 14.54
CA PRO A 402 4.02 22.09 14.96
C PRO A 402 4.21 23.08 13.79
N VAL A 403 4.69 22.61 12.64
CA VAL A 403 4.89 23.45 11.44
C VAL A 403 3.56 23.82 10.80
N LEU A 404 2.62 22.88 10.73
CA LEU A 404 1.27 23.14 10.21
C LEU A 404 0.51 24.16 11.08
N ALA A 405 0.73 24.13 12.40
CA ALA A 405 0.13 25.09 13.33
C ALA A 405 0.59 26.54 13.09
N LEU A 406 1.81 26.76 12.57
CA LEU A 406 2.28 28.10 12.20
C LEU A 406 1.56 28.70 10.99
N LEU A 407 0.93 27.85 10.18
CA LEU A 407 0.20 28.21 8.97
C LEU A 407 -1.31 28.39 9.23
N ASP A 408 -1.85 27.73 10.25
CA ASP A 408 -3.25 27.82 10.60
C ASP A 408 -3.53 29.08 11.45
N ASN A 409 -4.15 30.10 10.84
CA ASN A 409 -4.54 31.37 11.48
C ASN A 409 -5.78 31.26 12.39
N ARG A 410 -5.99 30.13 13.10
CA ARG A 410 -7.23 29.94 13.90
C ARG A 410 -7.15 30.68 15.24
N ASP A 411 -7.96 31.73 15.36
CA ASP A 411 -8.15 32.62 16.52
C ASP A 411 -8.71 31.97 17.81
N GLY A 412 -8.55 30.65 18.02
CA GLY A 412 -9.22 29.90 19.10
C GLY A 412 -8.35 29.04 20.02
N GLY A 413 -7.03 29.06 19.89
CA GLY A 413 -6.12 28.23 20.70
C GLY A 413 -5.62 28.90 22.00
N THR A 414 -5.14 28.09 22.94
CA THR A 414 -4.49 28.49 24.22
C THR A 414 -3.41 29.58 24.05
N PRO A 415 -2.94 30.28 25.11
CA PRO A 415 -2.03 31.45 25.00
C PRO A 415 -0.71 31.23 24.24
N THR A 416 -0.28 29.97 24.07
CA THR A 416 0.86 29.54 23.25
C THR A 416 0.57 29.52 21.75
N SER A 417 -0.70 29.63 21.34
CA SER A 417 -1.22 29.70 19.97
C SER A 417 -1.14 31.11 19.33
N ARG A 418 -0.22 31.97 19.81
CA ARG A 418 0.03 33.31 19.23
C ARG A 418 1.18 33.35 18.23
N LEU A 419 1.86 32.22 18.03
CA LEU A 419 2.98 32.13 17.09
C LEU A 419 2.44 31.83 15.69
N SER A 420 2.70 32.71 14.73
CA SER A 420 2.27 32.53 13.34
C SER A 420 3.36 32.98 12.37
N LEU A 421 3.39 32.34 11.21
CA LEU A 421 4.29 32.75 10.12
C LEU A 421 3.98 34.18 9.68
N GLN A 422 2.71 34.57 9.63
CA GLN A 422 2.30 35.90 9.21
C GLN A 422 2.81 37.00 10.15
N THR A 423 2.72 36.78 11.47
CA THR A 423 3.24 37.73 12.46
C THR A 423 4.76 37.83 12.34
N PHE A 424 5.46 36.72 12.13
CA PHE A 424 6.91 36.73 11.89
C PHE A 424 7.29 37.55 10.64
N LEU A 425 6.67 37.30 9.49
CA LEU A 425 6.96 38.03 8.24
C LEU A 425 6.64 39.54 8.36
N THR A 426 5.60 39.89 9.13
CA THR A 426 5.28 41.28 9.46
C THR A 426 6.40 41.94 10.25
N ARG A 427 6.92 41.25 11.28
CA ARG A 427 8.05 41.73 12.09
C ARG A 427 9.35 41.84 11.28
N VAL A 428 9.63 40.86 10.40
CA VAL A 428 10.75 40.93 9.45
C VAL A 428 10.64 42.16 8.54
N THR A 429 9.43 42.50 8.09
CA THR A 429 9.18 43.69 7.27
C THR A 429 9.48 44.98 8.04
N GLN A 430 9.14 45.05 9.32
CA GLN A 430 9.47 46.21 10.19
C GLN A 430 10.98 46.37 10.33
N VAL A 431 11.69 45.26 10.61
CA VAL A 431 13.16 45.25 10.66
C VAL A 431 13.77 45.73 9.35
N ARG A 432 13.31 45.19 8.21
CA ARG A 432 13.75 45.61 6.87
C ARG A 432 13.59 47.12 6.66
N LEU A 433 12.41 47.67 6.94
CA LEU A 433 12.14 49.11 6.79
C LEU A 433 13.06 49.96 7.67
N ARG A 434 13.36 49.48 8.88
CA ARG A 434 14.29 50.17 9.77
C ARG A 434 15.72 50.16 9.23
N LEU A 435 16.19 49.04 8.69
CA LEU A 435 17.52 48.93 8.08
C LEU A 435 17.62 49.78 6.80
N GLN A 436 16.55 49.85 6.00
CA GLN A 436 16.48 50.74 4.83
C GLN A 436 16.55 52.23 5.20
N GLN A 437 15.97 52.63 6.34
CA GLN A 437 16.12 53.99 6.84
C GLN A 437 17.58 54.32 7.18
N VAL A 438 18.36 53.34 7.65
CA VAL A 438 19.79 53.51 7.94
C VAL A 438 20.58 53.70 6.65
N THR A 439 20.36 52.87 5.64
CA THR A 439 21.10 52.93 4.37
C THR A 439 20.77 54.19 3.56
N ASN A 440 19.54 54.71 3.68
CA ASN A 440 19.09 55.89 2.95
C ASN A 440 19.27 57.21 3.73
N ALA A 441 19.86 57.17 4.94
CA ALA A 441 20.12 58.36 5.72
C ALA A 441 21.19 59.24 5.06
N THR A 442 21.16 60.55 5.32
CA THR A 442 22.20 61.49 4.87
C THR A 442 23.58 61.16 5.45
N ASP A 443 23.63 60.57 6.65
CA ASP A 443 24.84 59.99 7.24
C ASP A 443 24.54 58.55 7.73
N PRO A 444 24.75 57.53 6.86
CA PRO A 444 24.50 56.13 7.20
C PRO A 444 25.37 55.60 8.34
N GLN A 445 26.59 56.12 8.49
CA GLN A 445 27.53 55.66 9.53
C GLN A 445 27.09 56.14 10.91
N ALA A 446 26.70 57.41 11.03
CA ALA A 446 26.14 57.94 12.28
C ALA A 446 24.84 57.22 12.67
N MET A 447 23.96 56.94 11.69
CA MET A 447 22.70 56.25 11.94
C MET A 447 22.91 54.77 12.35
N THR A 448 23.89 54.08 11.75
CA THR A 448 24.27 52.70 12.15
C THR A 448 24.78 52.66 13.59
N ARG A 449 25.63 53.63 14.00
CA ARG A 449 26.09 53.75 15.40
C ARG A 449 24.94 54.01 16.36
N LEU A 450 24.04 54.94 16.02
CA LEU A 450 22.87 55.24 16.84
C LEU A 450 22.00 54.01 17.03
N LEU A 451 21.76 53.25 15.96
CA LEU A 451 20.98 52.03 16.00
C LEU A 451 21.67 50.93 16.82
N ALA A 452 22.99 50.75 16.70
CA ALA A 452 23.73 49.82 17.56
C ALA A 452 23.64 50.23 19.04
N GLN A 453 23.82 51.52 19.37
CA GLN A 453 23.74 52.04 20.74
C GLN A 453 22.36 51.86 21.35
N THR A 454 21.28 52.12 20.61
CA THR A 454 19.91 51.94 21.13
C THR A 454 19.62 50.48 21.42
N VAL A 455 20.18 49.54 20.65
CA VAL A 455 20.02 48.12 20.93
C VAL A 455 20.81 47.70 22.18
N PHE A 456 22.07 48.13 22.33
CA PHE A 456 22.87 47.83 23.53
C PHE A 456 22.24 48.41 24.81
N GLN A 457 21.50 49.52 24.69
CA GLN A 457 20.73 50.12 25.78
C GLN A 457 19.36 49.44 26.02
N GLY A 458 19.01 48.41 25.26
CA GLY A 458 17.70 47.73 25.36
C GLY A 458 16.51 48.55 24.85
N LYS A 459 16.75 49.60 24.06
CA LYS A 459 15.74 50.55 23.57
C LYS A 459 15.32 50.31 22.11
N ALA A 460 16.05 49.49 21.36
CA ALA A 460 15.69 49.13 19.98
C ALA A 460 14.78 47.91 19.93
N VAL A 461 13.56 48.13 20.42
CA VAL A 461 12.53 47.12 20.66
C VAL A 461 12.29 46.24 19.41
N ASP A 462 12.21 46.82 18.22
CA ASP A 462 11.82 46.07 17.00
C ASP A 462 12.82 44.97 16.59
N LEU A 463 14.12 45.21 16.72
CA LEU A 463 15.16 44.27 16.26
C LEU A 463 15.37 43.12 17.25
N THR A 464 15.44 43.43 18.54
CA THR A 464 15.60 42.42 19.58
C THR A 464 14.32 41.60 19.75
N GLU A 465 13.14 42.22 19.74
CA GLU A 465 11.89 41.48 19.84
C GLU A 465 11.64 40.56 18.64
N THR A 466 12.05 40.96 17.43
CA THR A 466 11.86 40.12 16.24
C THR A 466 12.77 38.88 16.30
N ARG A 467 14.01 39.03 16.77
CA ARG A 467 14.91 37.90 17.01
C ARG A 467 14.37 36.96 18.09
N ASP A 468 13.88 37.52 19.20
CA ASP A 468 13.32 36.75 20.30
C ASP A 468 12.06 36.01 19.86
N TYR A 469 11.18 36.67 19.09
CA TYR A 469 10.01 36.05 18.47
C TYR A 469 10.42 34.90 17.56
N GLY A 470 11.39 35.10 16.67
CA GLY A 470 11.91 34.05 15.80
C GLY A 470 12.50 32.87 16.58
N SER A 471 13.18 33.13 17.69
CA SER A 471 13.73 32.10 18.58
C SER A 471 12.63 31.33 19.30
N LEU A 472 11.54 31.99 19.72
CA LEU A 472 10.36 31.36 20.29
C LEU A 472 9.63 30.48 19.27
N VAL A 473 9.51 30.93 18.02
CA VAL A 473 8.96 30.12 16.92
C VAL A 473 9.82 28.88 16.70
N ALA A 474 11.13 29.04 16.54
CA ALA A 474 12.05 27.92 16.33
C ALA A 474 12.02 26.91 17.48
N ALA A 475 12.02 27.38 18.73
CA ALA A 475 11.90 26.51 19.90
C ALA A 475 10.54 25.81 19.98
N GLY A 476 9.46 26.50 19.57
CA GLY A 476 8.10 25.98 19.55
C GLY A 476 7.87 24.84 18.55
N LEU A 477 8.74 24.71 17.53
CA LEU A 477 8.68 23.61 16.56
C LEU A 477 9.12 22.26 17.15
N GLY A 478 9.88 22.27 18.25
CA GLY A 478 10.44 21.07 18.87
C GLY A 478 11.83 20.69 18.34
N GLN A 479 12.44 19.70 19.01
CA GLN A 479 13.86 19.32 18.77
C GLN A 479 14.10 18.73 17.37
N GLU A 480 13.14 17.97 16.85
CA GLU A 480 13.22 17.35 15.51
C GLU A 480 13.35 18.38 14.39
N TRP A 481 12.88 19.62 14.62
CA TRP A 481 12.89 20.73 13.66
C TRP A 481 13.95 21.78 13.97
N SER A 482 14.89 21.50 14.88
CA SER A 482 15.82 22.50 15.40
C SER A 482 16.69 23.16 14.32
N GLY A 483 17.21 22.39 13.36
CA GLY A 483 18.00 22.90 12.24
C GLY A 483 17.17 23.82 11.34
N PHE A 484 16.00 23.34 10.91
CA PHE A 484 15.05 24.10 10.11
C PHE A 484 14.60 25.39 10.80
N GLY A 485 14.17 25.29 12.06
CA GLY A 485 13.68 26.40 12.86
C GLY A 485 14.74 27.49 13.03
N GLN A 486 15.98 27.11 13.34
CA GLN A 486 17.10 28.06 13.43
C GLN A 486 17.39 28.72 12.08
N THR A 487 17.47 27.94 11.01
CA THR A 487 17.77 28.44 9.66
C THR A 487 16.73 29.45 9.18
N LEU A 488 15.44 29.20 9.42
CA LEU A 488 14.37 30.06 8.90
C LEU A 488 14.02 31.25 9.80
N PHE A 489 13.96 31.03 11.12
CA PHE A 489 13.38 32.03 12.03
C PHE A 489 14.44 32.82 12.82
N VAL A 490 15.68 32.34 12.89
CA VAL A 490 16.74 32.96 13.70
C VAL A 490 17.86 33.52 12.83
N ARG A 491 18.43 32.73 11.91
CA ARG A 491 19.58 33.14 11.07
C ARG A 491 19.39 34.43 10.27
N PRO A 492 18.23 34.71 9.64
CA PRO A 492 18.06 35.94 8.86
C PRO A 492 18.24 37.19 9.74
N MET A 493 17.72 37.14 10.96
CA MET A 493 17.81 38.23 11.92
C MET A 493 19.23 38.36 12.49
N GLU A 494 19.87 37.23 12.85
CA GLU A 494 21.27 37.23 13.31
C GLU A 494 22.24 37.78 12.27
N GLN A 495 22.02 37.47 11.00
CA GLN A 495 22.85 37.98 9.91
C GLN A 495 22.66 39.48 9.71
N ALA A 496 21.41 39.94 9.61
CA ALA A 496 21.12 41.38 9.52
C ALA A 496 21.72 42.15 10.70
N TRP A 497 21.67 41.54 11.89
CA TRP A 497 22.28 42.06 13.11
C TRP A 497 23.81 42.19 13.02
N GLN A 498 24.50 41.15 12.56
CA GLN A 498 25.96 41.17 12.37
C GLN A 498 26.41 42.28 11.40
N GLN A 499 25.62 42.52 10.34
CA GLN A 499 25.93 43.56 9.35
C GLN A 499 25.79 44.99 9.89
N VAL A 500 24.97 45.20 10.92
CA VAL A 500 24.85 46.48 11.63
C VAL A 500 25.93 46.65 12.70
N LEU A 501 26.20 45.60 13.47
CA LEU A 501 27.09 45.70 14.63
C LEU A 501 28.57 45.79 14.26
N THR A 502 29.02 45.05 13.25
CA THR A 502 30.46 44.95 12.94
C THR A 502 31.05 46.32 12.58
N PRO A 503 30.43 47.11 11.65
CA PRO A 503 30.91 48.46 11.36
C PRO A 503 30.76 49.40 12.55
N ALA A 504 29.67 49.27 13.33
CA ALA A 504 29.47 50.11 14.51
C ALA A 504 30.58 49.90 15.56
N ALA A 505 31.00 48.66 15.82
CA ALA A 505 32.07 48.32 16.74
C ALA A 505 33.44 48.85 16.27
N GLU A 506 33.79 48.66 15.00
CA GLU A 506 35.01 49.22 14.40
C GLU A 506 35.05 50.75 14.52
N SER A 507 33.90 51.37 14.27
CA SER A 507 33.76 52.83 14.29
C SER A 507 33.77 53.45 15.69
N LEU A 508 33.42 52.68 16.73
CA LEU A 508 33.55 53.05 18.14
C LEU A 508 34.99 52.89 18.65
N ASN A 509 35.75 51.96 18.04
CA ASN A 509 37.17 51.75 18.35
C ASN A 509 38.11 52.74 17.63
N ALA A 510 37.72 53.24 16.45
CA ALA A 510 38.47 54.24 15.69
C ALA A 510 38.84 55.54 16.48
N PRO A 511 37.92 56.17 17.25
CA PRO A 511 38.26 57.38 18.01
C PRO A 511 39.17 57.13 19.23
N VAL A 512 39.34 55.89 19.70
CA VAL A 512 40.27 55.59 20.79
C VAL A 512 41.71 55.61 20.28
N ALA A 513 41.96 55.07 19.07
CA ALA A 513 43.28 55.08 18.45
C ALA A 513 43.77 56.49 18.06
N GLN A 514 42.86 57.39 17.65
CA GLN A 514 43.20 58.79 17.36
C GLN A 514 43.42 59.64 18.62
N ARG A 515 42.80 59.28 19.77
CA ARG A 515 43.03 59.96 21.06
C ARG A 515 44.26 59.44 21.81
N SER A 516 44.70 58.21 21.58
CA SER A 516 45.92 57.65 22.19
C SER A 516 47.22 57.99 21.44
N GLY A 517 47.14 58.56 20.23
CA GLY A 517 48.31 58.98 19.44
C GLY A 517 48.66 60.48 19.51
N GLY A 518 47.92 61.28 20.29
CA GLY A 518 48.07 62.74 20.37
C GLY A 518 48.70 63.26 21.66
N GLY A 519 49.31 62.40 22.47
CA GLY A 519 49.89 62.80 23.75
C GLY A 519 51.01 61.87 24.17
N LEU A 520 52.18 62.05 23.57
CA LEU A 520 53.53 61.92 24.14
C LEU A 520 54.47 62.56 23.11
N GLU A 521 55.34 63.43 23.63
CA GLU A 521 56.30 64.36 23.00
C GLU A 521 56.84 64.08 21.59
#